data_AF-A0A843BEP6-F1
#
_entry.id   AF-A0A843BEP6-F1
#
_cell.length_a   1.000
_cell.length_b   1.000
_cell.length_c   1.000
_cell.angle_alpha   90.00
_cell.angle_beta   90.00
_cell.angle_gamma   90.00
#
_symmetry.space_group_name_H-M   'P 1'
#
loop_
_entity.id
_entity.type
_entity.pdbx_description
1 polymer ?
#
loop_
_entity_poly.entity_id
_entity_poly.type
_entity_poly.pdbx_seq_one_letter_code
_entity_poly.pdbx_strand_id
1 'polypeptide(L)'
;MIIRVTARGDPDATPLRCTFERGGDAEAVFAASVRGVAALLERGRRVNINQALLLLAARATDSLTGGEARARQDVSGMLSPSQVMIGVPEMTRKVTMDIETERGTVLLEVHAPIATRPPSC
;
A
#
# COMPACT_ATOMS: atom_id res chain seq x y z
N MET A 1 5.59 -5.99 14.35
CA MET A 1 5.62 -6.31 12.90
C MET A 1 6.17 -5.10 12.15
N ILE A 2 7.25 -5.30 11.40
CA ILE A 2 7.82 -4.29 10.52
C ILE A 2 7.36 -4.58 9.09
N ILE A 3 6.97 -3.53 8.37
CA ILE A 3 6.53 -3.60 6.98
C ILE A 3 7.41 -2.67 6.17
N ARG A 4 8.29 -3.23 5.32
CA ARG A 4 9.12 -2.44 4.40
C ARG A 4 8.46 -2.44 3.03
N VAL A 5 8.06 -1.27 2.56
CA VAL A 5 7.39 -1.08 1.28
C VAL A 5 8.35 -0.42 0.31
N THR A 6 8.56 -1.03 -0.84
CA THR A 6 9.30 -0.46 -1.97
C THR A 6 8.36 -0.25 -3.14
N ALA A 7 8.21 1.00 -3.60
CA ALA A 7 7.46 1.35 -4.79
C ALA A 7 8.42 1.71 -5.93
N ARG A 8 8.18 1.13 -7.10
CA ARG A 8 8.95 1.36 -8.32
C ARG A 8 8.00 1.66 -9.47
N GLY A 9 8.20 2.81 -10.10
CA GLY A 9 7.50 3.22 -11.31
C GLY A 9 8.31 2.91 -12.55
N ASP A 10 9.29 3.77 -12.82
CA ASP A 10 10.28 3.58 -13.87
C ASP A 10 11.40 2.62 -13.39
N PRO A 11 11.83 1.63 -14.20
CA PRO A 11 12.93 0.75 -13.85
C PRO A 11 14.25 1.48 -13.56
N ASP A 12 14.50 2.61 -14.23
CA ASP A 12 15.73 3.39 -14.15
C ASP A 12 15.69 4.48 -13.06
N ALA A 13 14.50 4.75 -12.50
CA ALA A 13 14.35 5.69 -11.39
C ALA A 13 14.67 5.06 -10.03
N THR A 14 15.12 5.89 -9.09
CA THR A 14 15.33 5.47 -7.70
C THR A 14 13.99 5.05 -7.07
N PRO A 15 13.89 3.82 -6.52
CA PRO A 15 12.67 3.37 -5.85
C PRO A 15 12.37 4.17 -4.58
N LEU A 16 11.09 4.43 -4.34
CA LEU A 16 10.64 4.97 -3.06
C LEU A 16 10.57 3.84 -2.03
N ARG A 17 11.11 4.08 -0.84
CA ARG A 17 11.08 3.12 0.27
C ARG A 17 10.43 3.75 1.50
N CYS A 18 9.50 3.03 2.11
CA CYS A 18 8.85 3.41 3.36
C CYS A 18 8.87 2.22 4.31
N THR A 19 9.08 2.50 5.60
CA THR A 19 8.98 1.48 6.66
C THR A 19 7.84 1.86 7.58
N PHE A 20 6.98 0.90 7.88
CA PHE A 20 5.90 1.04 8.84
C PHE A 20 6.07 0.02 9.95
N GLU A 21 5.71 0.43 11.17
CA GLU A 21 5.67 -0.45 12.33
C GLU A 21 4.22 -0.64 12.77
N ARG A 22 3.85 -1.90 13.03
CA ARG A 22 2.53 -2.31 13.49
C ARG A 22 2.69 -3.30 14.65
N GLY A 23 1.88 -3.15 15.70
CA GLY A 23 2.00 -3.88 16.97
C GLY A 23 2.84 -3.16 18.03
N GLY A 24 2.74 -3.63 19.27
CA GLY A 24 3.38 -3.00 20.43
C GLY A 24 2.95 -1.54 20.61
N ASP A 25 3.90 -0.69 21.00
CA ASP A 25 3.65 0.74 21.24
C ASP A 25 3.31 1.52 19.95
N ALA A 26 3.71 1.01 18.78
CA ALA A 26 3.47 1.64 17.49
C ALA A 26 2.05 1.43 16.95
N GLU A 27 1.28 0.46 17.49
CA GLU A 27 -0.04 0.09 16.96
C GLU A 27 -1.02 1.26 16.95
N ALA A 28 -1.06 2.04 18.03
CA ALA A 28 -1.97 3.18 18.13
C ALA A 28 -1.66 4.24 17.06
N VAL A 29 -0.37 4.47 16.78
CA VAL A 29 0.09 5.43 15.77
C VAL A 29 -0.21 4.92 14.37
N PHE A 30 0.06 3.64 14.09
CA PHE A 30 -0.25 3.02 12.81
C PHE A 30 -1.76 3.08 12.52
N ALA A 31 -2.58 2.63 13.46
CA ALA A 31 -4.03 2.63 13.32
C ALA A 31 -4.61 4.05 13.18
N ALA A 32 -4.11 5.02 13.94
CA ALA A 32 -4.52 6.42 13.81
C ALA A 32 -4.14 7.00 12.44
N SER A 33 -2.95 6.67 11.93
CA SER A 33 -2.49 7.12 10.61
C SER A 33 -3.35 6.54 9.48
N VAL A 34 -3.64 5.24 9.53
CA VAL A 34 -4.53 4.57 8.56
C VAL A 34 -5.91 5.20 8.57
N ARG A 35 -6.52 5.37 9.76
CA ARG A 35 -7.83 6.03 9.90
C ARG A 35 -7.81 7.47 9.38
N GLY A 36 -6.75 8.23 9.68
CA GLY A 36 -6.60 9.60 9.21
C GLY A 36 -6.57 9.70 7.70
N VAL A 37 -5.82 8.82 7.03
CA VAL A 37 -5.76 8.79 5.56
C VAL A 37 -7.07 8.28 4.95
N ALA A 38 -7.71 7.27 5.54
CA ALA A 38 -9.02 6.80 5.10
C ALA A 38 -10.07 7.92 5.16
N ALA A 39 -10.10 8.70 6.24
CA ALA A 39 -10.99 9.85 6.38
C ALA A 39 -10.73 10.95 5.33
N LEU A 40 -9.50 11.08 4.81
CA LEU A 40 -9.23 11.98 3.68
C LEU A 40 -9.93 11.50 2.40
N LEU A 41 -9.86 10.19 2.12
CA LEU A 41 -10.55 9.59 0.97
C LEU A 41 -12.07 9.71 1.07
N GLU A 42 -12.64 9.48 2.25
CA GLU A 42 -14.08 9.64 2.51
C GLU A 42 -14.56 11.08 2.26
N ARG A 43 -13.69 12.07 2.49
CA ARG A 43 -13.95 13.49 2.20
C ARG A 43 -13.65 13.88 0.75
N GLY A 44 -13.43 12.91 -0.13
CA GLY A 44 -13.12 13.13 -1.55
C GLY A 44 -11.73 13.76 -1.79
N ARG A 45 -10.82 13.70 -0.81
CA ARG A 45 -9.44 14.20 -0.98
C ARG A 45 -8.58 13.14 -1.64
N ARG A 46 -7.68 13.59 -2.51
CA ARG A 46 -6.66 12.74 -3.13
C ARG A 46 -5.47 12.56 -2.19
N VAL A 47 -5.00 11.32 -2.04
CA VAL A 47 -3.87 10.98 -1.17
C VAL A 47 -2.55 10.96 -1.93
N ASN A 48 -1.45 11.34 -1.26
CA ASN A 48 -0.11 11.30 -1.84
C ASN A 48 0.47 9.88 -1.85
N ILE A 49 1.70 9.72 -2.37
CA ILE A 49 2.36 8.42 -2.47
C ILE A 49 2.57 7.73 -1.11
N ASN A 50 3.06 8.45 -0.09
CA ASN A 50 3.31 7.86 1.22
C ASN A 50 2.02 7.38 1.89
N GLN A 51 0.95 8.17 1.74
CA GLN A 51 -0.39 7.84 2.22
C GLN A 51 -0.99 6.63 1.48
N ALA A 52 -0.79 6.55 0.16
CA ALA A 52 -1.19 5.39 -0.61
C ALA A 52 -0.45 4.13 -0.15
N LEU A 53 0.88 4.18 0.02
CA LEU A 53 1.67 3.05 0.50
C LEU A 53 1.27 2.60 1.91
N LEU A 54 0.91 3.53 2.80
CA LEU A 54 0.37 3.21 4.12
C LEU A 54 -0.91 2.38 4.03
N LEU A 55 -1.86 2.81 3.19
CA LEU A 55 -3.12 2.09 3.00
C LEU A 55 -2.92 0.70 2.38
N LEU A 56 -2.06 0.60 1.36
CA LEU A 56 -1.74 -0.68 0.74
C LEU A 56 -1.06 -1.64 1.75
N ALA A 57 -0.15 -1.13 2.60
CA ALA A 57 0.50 -1.92 3.65
C ALA A 57 -0.48 -2.39 4.72
N ALA A 58 -1.40 -1.52 5.17
CA ALA A 58 -2.45 -1.88 6.11
C ALA A 58 -3.33 -2.99 5.54
N ARG A 59 -3.78 -2.83 4.28
CA ARG A 59 -4.62 -3.83 3.62
C ARG A 59 -3.92 -5.16 3.41
N ALA A 60 -2.67 -5.14 2.96
CA ALA A 60 -1.86 -6.34 2.78
C ALA A 60 -1.79 -7.14 4.09
N THR A 61 -1.45 -6.46 5.19
CA THR A 61 -1.26 -7.10 6.49
C THR A 61 -2.54 -7.62 7.11
N ASP A 62 -3.67 -6.91 6.94
CA ASP A 62 -4.98 -7.42 7.37
C ASP A 62 -5.39 -8.69 6.60
N SER A 63 -5.08 -8.74 5.31
CA SER A 63 -5.44 -9.86 4.42
C SER A 63 -4.45 -11.03 4.47
N LEU A 64 -3.29 -10.89 5.11
CA LEU A 64 -2.28 -11.96 5.21
C LEU A 64 -2.77 -13.19 5.97
N THR A 65 -3.73 -13.05 6.89
CA THR A 65 -4.34 -14.19 7.59
C THR A 65 -5.06 -15.16 6.62
N GLY A 66 -5.51 -14.66 5.45
CA GLY A 66 -6.05 -15.45 4.35
C GLY A 66 -5.01 -15.92 3.33
N GLY A 67 -3.72 -15.68 3.57
CA GLY A 67 -2.60 -16.05 2.71
C GLY A 67 -2.18 -14.97 1.70
N GLU A 68 -0.99 -15.16 1.12
CA GLU A 68 -0.35 -14.19 0.20
C GLU A 68 -1.19 -13.90 -1.05
N ALA A 69 -1.83 -14.92 -1.63
CA ALA A 69 -2.67 -14.75 -2.81
C ALA A 69 -3.87 -13.83 -2.52
N ARG A 70 -4.47 -13.99 -1.34
CA ARG A 70 -5.57 -13.14 -0.88
C ARG A 70 -5.10 -11.72 -0.63
N ALA A 71 -3.97 -11.55 0.07
CA ALA A 71 -3.36 -10.25 0.29
C ALA A 71 -3.05 -9.52 -1.03
N ARG A 72 -2.47 -10.22 -2.02
CA ARG A 72 -2.22 -9.65 -3.35
C ARG A 72 -3.51 -9.17 -4.01
N GLN A 73 -4.54 -10.02 -4.02
CA GLN A 73 -5.84 -9.69 -4.61
C GLN A 73 -6.49 -8.47 -3.93
N ASP A 74 -6.46 -8.44 -2.60
CA ASP A 74 -7.10 -7.39 -1.80
C ASP A 74 -6.39 -6.03 -1.89
N VAL A 75 -5.10 -6.02 -2.21
CA VAL A 75 -4.30 -4.81 -2.45
C VAL A 75 -4.47 -4.32 -3.89
N SER A 76 -4.55 -5.22 -4.86
CA SER A 76 -4.79 -4.89 -6.26
C SER A 76 -6.14 -4.19 -6.45
N GLY A 77 -6.12 -2.95 -6.94
CA GLY A 77 -7.34 -2.18 -7.19
C GLY A 77 -7.98 -1.59 -5.94
N MET A 78 -7.33 -1.64 -4.77
CA MET A 78 -7.81 -1.03 -3.53
C MET A 78 -8.03 0.49 -3.69
N LEU A 79 -7.18 1.15 -4.48
CA LEU A 79 -7.25 2.58 -4.77
C LEU A 79 -7.42 2.80 -6.26
N SER A 80 -8.29 3.74 -6.63
CA SER A 80 -8.46 4.20 -8.00
C SER A 80 -7.58 5.43 -8.30
N PRO A 81 -7.29 5.73 -9.59
CA PRO A 81 -6.60 6.97 -9.99
C PRO A 81 -7.20 8.25 -9.45
N SER A 82 -8.52 8.27 -9.31
CA SER A 82 -9.27 9.44 -8.81
C SER A 82 -9.01 9.71 -7.33
N GLN A 83 -8.56 8.70 -6.57
CA GLN A 83 -8.34 8.76 -5.12
C GLN A 83 -6.90 9.13 -4.75
N VAL A 84 -5.96 9.11 -5.69
CA VAL A 84 -4.54 9.39 -5.43
C VAL A 84 -4.07 10.59 -6.21
N MET A 85 -3.05 11.31 -5.76
CA MET A 85 -2.48 12.45 -6.47
C MET A 85 -1.88 12.05 -7.83
N ILE A 86 -1.68 13.04 -8.71
CA ILE A 86 -1.06 12.84 -10.03
C ILE A 86 0.33 12.22 -9.85
N GLY A 87 0.70 11.28 -10.73
CA GLY A 87 1.99 10.58 -10.68
C GLY A 87 2.01 9.36 -9.76
N VAL A 88 1.07 9.23 -8.81
CA VAL A 88 1.04 8.09 -7.87
C VAL A 88 0.82 6.74 -8.58
N PRO A 89 -0.12 6.61 -9.55
CA PRO A 89 -0.26 5.36 -10.31
C PRO A 89 1.04 4.98 -11.04
N GLU A 90 1.74 5.95 -11.63
CA GLU A 90 2.99 5.75 -12.34
C GLU A 90 4.13 5.37 -11.41
N MET A 91 4.21 5.95 -10.21
CA MET A 91 5.22 5.62 -9.19
C MET A 91 5.00 4.24 -8.55
N THR A 92 3.80 3.67 -8.67
CA THR A 92 3.41 2.41 -8.02
C THR A 92 3.26 1.23 -8.98
N ARG A 93 3.79 1.30 -10.22
CA ARG A 93 3.69 0.20 -11.21
C ARG A 93 4.12 -1.16 -10.67
N LYS A 94 5.08 -1.19 -9.75
CA LYS A 94 5.42 -2.36 -8.94
C LYS A 94 5.58 -1.92 -7.48
N VAL A 95 4.87 -2.59 -6.57
CA VAL A 95 5.03 -2.44 -5.13
C VAL A 95 5.45 -3.77 -4.55
N THR A 96 6.54 -3.78 -3.81
CA THR A 96 7.04 -4.93 -3.05
C THR A 96 6.94 -4.61 -1.56
N MET A 97 6.45 -5.56 -0.77
CA MET A 97 6.33 -5.43 0.68
C MET A 97 7.03 -6.59 1.36
N ASP A 98 8.02 -6.29 2.19
CA ASP A 98 8.64 -7.25 3.11
C ASP A 98 7.94 -7.12 4.45
N ILE A 99 7.14 -8.12 4.82
CA ILE A 99 6.31 -8.10 6.03
C ILE A 99 6.86 -9.09 7.04
N GLU A 100 7.37 -8.59 8.17
CA GLU A 100 7.90 -9.42 9.25
C GLU A 100 6.77 -9.96 10.14
N THR A 101 6.51 -11.26 10.06
CA THR A 101 5.54 -11.97 10.88
C THR A 101 6.23 -12.87 11.90
N GLU A 102 5.48 -13.38 12.88
CA GLU A 102 5.99 -14.38 13.85
C GLU A 102 6.50 -15.67 13.18
N ARG A 103 6.03 -15.97 11.97
CA ARG A 103 6.39 -17.17 11.19
C ARG A 103 7.55 -16.93 10.22
N GLY A 104 8.09 -15.71 10.18
CA GLY A 104 9.12 -15.28 9.24
C GLY A 104 8.67 -14.12 8.35
N THR A 105 9.49 -13.80 7.35
CA THR A 105 9.24 -12.70 6.41
C THR A 105 8.40 -13.17 5.24
N VAL A 106 7.29 -12.48 4.98
CA VAL A 106 6.46 -12.66 3.79
C VAL A 106 6.81 -11.59 2.76
N LEU A 107 7.11 -12.01 1.53
CA LEU A 107 7.38 -11.10 0.41
C LEU A 107 6.14 -10.98 -0.46
N LEU A 108 5.48 -9.83 -0.43
CA LEU A 108 4.33 -9.55 -1.27
C LEU A 108 4.72 -8.64 -2.44
N GLU A 109 4.62 -9.15 -3.66
CA GLU A 109 4.75 -8.36 -4.89
C GLU A 109 3.38 -8.11 -5.51
N VAL A 110 3.10 -6.84 -5.82
CA VAL A 110 1.87 -6.37 -6.46
C VAL A 110 2.22 -5.48 -7.65
N HIS A 111 1.70 -5.82 -8.82
CA HIS A 111 1.84 -5.02 -10.04
C HIS A 111 0.62 -4.13 -10.23
N ALA A 112 0.88 -2.86 -10.57
CA ALA A 112 -0.13 -1.84 -10.82
C ALA A 112 -1.30 -1.89 -9.80
N PRO A 113 -1.03 -1.77 -8.48
CA PRO A 113 -2.06 -1.81 -7.45
C PRO A 113 -3.08 -0.68 -7.61
N ILE A 114 -2.69 0.38 -8.33
CA ILE A 114 -3.53 1.50 -8.73
C ILE A 114 -3.54 1.49 -10.26
N ALA A 115 -4.65 1.09 -10.87
CA ALA A 115 -4.77 1.00 -12.32
C ALA A 115 -4.48 2.38 -12.96
N THR A 116 -3.73 2.47 -14.06
CA THR A 116 -3.41 3.77 -14.70
C THR A 116 -4.52 4.28 -15.64
N ARG A 117 -5.55 3.47 -15.89
CA ARG A 117 -6.75 3.83 -16.65
C ARG A 117 -8.01 3.39 -15.90
N PRO A 118 -9.12 4.14 -15.95
CA PRO A 118 -10.42 3.56 -15.65
C PRO A 118 -10.67 2.40 -16.64
N PRO A 119 -11.39 1.33 -16.24
CA PRO A 119 -11.83 0.33 -17.20
C PRO A 119 -12.59 1.05 -18.31
N SER A 120 -12.18 0.84 -19.56
CA SER A 120 -12.86 1.37 -20.73
C SER A 120 -14.31 0.89 -20.68
N CYS A 121 -15.26 1.83 -20.57
CA CYS A 121 -16.67 1.56 -20.86
C CYS A 121 -16.86 1.31 -22.36
#